data_AF-A0A1V6IR28-F1
#
_entry.id   AF-A0A1V6IR28-F1
#
_cell.length_a   1.000
_cell.length_b   1.000
_cell.length_c   1.000
_cell.angle_alpha   90.00
_cell.angle_beta   90.00
_cell.angle_gamma   90.00
#
_symmetry.space_group_name_H-M   'P 1'
#
loop_
_entity.id
_entity.type
_entity.pdbx_description
1 polymer ?
#
loop_
_entity_poly.entity_id
_entity_poly.type
_entity_poly.pdbx_seq_one_letter_code
_entity_poly.pdbx_strand_id
1 'polypeptide(L)'
;MGKSHIRYGKRLIQAWIPEDLLDRCCEISSKGFTETITEALFQYVEKNKSELEQLESQYEGVILEATRIKAKIDELTKKDLKETKKEINNKVDPKIKAKERQLTEEEREKRWEFSIWPHIKKKISEQGFENVISDERMLKNFSKGLCISTGELKEKIRINAGVV
;
A
#
# COMPACT_ATOMS: atom_id res chain seq x y z
N MET A 1 46.48 46.85 21.13
CA MET A 1 46.36 45.38 21.22
C MET A 1 46.86 44.94 22.58
N GLY A 2 45.95 44.57 23.50
CA GLY A 2 46.29 44.23 24.89
C GLY A 2 46.87 42.82 25.00
N LYS A 3 47.97 42.68 25.75
CA LYS A 3 48.66 41.41 26.03
C LYS A 3 47.78 40.52 26.90
N SER A 4 47.02 39.61 26.27
CA SER A 4 46.21 38.65 27.01
C SER A 4 47.09 37.52 27.54
N HIS A 5 47.11 37.34 28.86
CA HIS A 5 47.76 36.21 29.51
C HIS A 5 46.71 35.10 29.70
N ILE A 6 47.02 33.89 29.24
CA ILE A 6 46.16 32.71 29.40
C ILE A 6 46.60 31.99 30.68
N ARG A 7 45.67 31.76 31.61
CA ARG A 7 45.87 30.87 32.78
C ARG A 7 44.71 29.90 32.88
N TYR A 8 45.00 28.60 33.03
CA TYR A 8 44.00 27.52 33.19
C TYR A 8 42.87 27.52 32.14
N GLY A 9 43.20 27.77 30.86
CA GLY A 9 42.22 27.79 29.76
C GLY A 9 41.30 29.01 29.72
N LYS A 10 41.46 29.97 30.65
CA LYS A 10 40.70 31.24 30.65
C LYS A 10 41.60 32.39 30.19
N ARG A 11 41.09 33.21 29.28
CA ARG A 11 41.76 34.42 28.78
C ARG A 11 41.34 35.60 29.67
N LEU A 12 42.30 36.24 30.32
CA LEU A 12 42.04 37.51 31.02
C LEU A 12 41.82 38.62 29.98
N ILE A 13 40.64 39.21 30.02
CA ILE A 13 40.23 40.34 29.20
C ILE A 13 39.88 41.47 30.17
N GLN A 14 40.45 42.64 29.95
CA GLN A 14 40.13 43.84 30.71
C GLN A 14 39.35 44.79 29.80
N ALA A 15 38.24 45.30 30.30
CA ALA A 15 37.41 46.27 29.63
C ALA A 15 37.02 47.38 30.61
N TRP A 16 36.81 48.58 30.09
CA TRP A 16 36.28 49.70 30.86
C TRP A 16 34.78 49.77 30.66
N ILE A 17 34.02 49.81 31.76
CA ILE A 17 32.56 49.89 31.75
C ILE A 17 32.18 51.10 32.61
N PRO A 18 31.24 51.96 32.16
CA PRO A 18 30.71 53.03 32.99
C PRO A 18 30.11 52.46 34.29
N GLU A 19 30.54 53.02 35.41
CA GLU A 19 30.15 52.57 36.76
C GLU A 19 28.63 52.66 36.96
N ASP A 20 28.04 53.79 36.55
CA ASP A 20 26.61 54.05 36.61
C ASP A 20 25.77 53.04 35.81
N LEU A 21 26.30 52.51 34.71
CA LEU A 21 25.64 51.49 33.90
C LEU A 21 25.76 50.12 34.58
N LEU A 22 26.95 49.79 35.08
CA LEU A 22 27.20 48.50 35.73
C LEU A 22 26.37 48.36 37.01
N ASP A 23 26.28 49.43 37.80
CA ASP A 23 25.51 49.46 39.04
C ASP A 23 24.02 49.28 38.77
N ARG A 24 23.45 50.04 37.82
CA ARG A 24 22.05 49.87 37.39
C ARG A 24 21.76 48.46 36.90
N CYS A 25 22.66 47.86 36.12
CA CYS A 25 22.50 46.47 35.67
C CYS A 25 22.52 45.48 36.83
N CYS A 26 23.34 45.70 37.85
CA CYS A 26 23.41 44.83 39.03
C CYS A 26 22.22 45.01 39.98
N GLU A 27 21.68 46.23 40.09
CA GLU A 27 20.40 46.47 40.77
C GLU A 27 19.26 45.69 40.11
N ILE A 28 19.19 45.74 38.77
CA ILE A 28 18.16 45.02 38.00
C ILE A 28 18.33 43.51 38.11
N SER A 29 19.55 42.99 37.96
CA SER A 29 19.82 41.56 38.00
C SER A 29 19.81 40.99 39.42
N SER A 30 20.00 41.85 40.44
CA SER A 30 20.27 41.47 41.83
C SER A 30 21.48 40.53 41.99
N LYS A 31 22.46 40.60 41.07
CA LYS A 31 23.65 39.74 41.01
C LYS A 31 24.93 40.56 41.10
N GLY A 32 26.05 39.90 41.40
CA GLY A 32 27.37 40.52 41.38
C GLY A 32 27.86 40.86 39.96
N PHE A 33 28.84 41.77 39.84
CA PHE A 33 29.33 42.28 38.55
C PHE A 33 29.66 41.19 37.52
N THR A 34 30.42 40.17 37.93
CA THR A 34 30.85 39.08 37.05
C THR A 34 29.67 38.28 36.51
N GLU A 35 28.69 37.99 37.35
CA GLU A 35 27.51 37.20 36.98
C GLU A 35 26.60 37.99 36.04
N THR A 36 26.34 39.27 36.36
CA THR A 36 25.55 40.17 35.52
C THR A 36 26.16 40.32 34.13
N ILE A 37 27.47 40.54 34.04
CA ILE A 37 28.17 40.65 32.74
C ILE A 37 28.13 39.32 31.98
N THR A 38 28.37 38.20 32.66
CA THR A 38 28.39 36.88 32.03
C THR A 38 27.02 36.53 31.45
N GLU A 39 25.96 36.75 32.22
CA GLU A 39 24.58 36.51 31.79
C GLU A 39 24.17 37.43 30.63
N ALA A 40 24.53 38.71 30.68
CA ALA A 40 24.27 39.64 29.58
C ALA A 40 24.97 39.20 28.28
N LEU A 41 26.21 38.72 28.36
CA LEU A 41 26.95 38.20 27.22
C LEU A 41 26.34 36.90 26.68
N PHE A 42 25.90 35.97 27.55
CA PHE A 42 25.18 34.78 27.12
C PHE A 42 23.88 35.14 26.39
N GLN A 43 23.09 36.05 26.96
CA GLN A 43 21.86 36.51 26.31
C GLN A 43 22.15 37.22 24.98
N TYR A 44 23.23 37.99 24.89
CA TYR A 44 23.64 38.63 23.64
C TYR A 44 24.01 37.59 22.58
N VAL A 45 24.73 36.53 22.95
CA VAL A 45 25.09 35.43 22.03
C VAL A 45 23.84 34.63 21.63
N GLU A 46 22.96 34.32 22.56
CA GLU A 46 21.72 33.58 22.27
C GLU A 46 20.75 34.38 21.40
N LYS A 47 20.66 35.70 21.60
CA LYS A 47 19.78 36.58 20.81
C LYS A 47 20.37 36.96 19.47
N ASN A 48 21.70 37.09 19.37
CA ASN A 48 22.42 37.36 18.13
C ASN A 48 23.01 36.07 17.52
N LYS A 49 22.22 34.98 17.49
CA LYS A 49 22.50 33.87 16.58
C LYS A 49 22.69 34.45 15.18
N SER A 50 23.72 33.97 14.47
CA SER A 50 23.99 34.49 13.13
C SER A 50 22.75 34.34 12.25
N GLU A 51 22.52 35.26 11.31
CA GLU A 51 21.41 35.14 10.35
C GLU A 51 21.39 33.76 9.67
N LEU A 52 22.59 33.19 9.47
CA LEU A 52 22.80 31.84 8.96
C LEU A 52 22.23 30.75 9.89
N GLU A 53 22.52 30.78 11.19
CA GLU A 53 21.97 29.82 12.17
C GLU A 53 20.45 29.94 12.33
N GLN A 54 19.91 31.15 12.22
CA GLN A 54 18.45 31.36 12.23
C GLN A 54 17.78 30.78 10.98
N LEU A 55 18.37 31.01 9.80
CA LEU A 55 17.91 30.44 8.54
C LEU A 55 18.02 28.93 8.51
N GLU A 56 19.11 28.36 9.02
CA GLU A 56 19.29 26.91 9.15
C GLU A 56 18.19 26.29 10.00
N SER A 57 17.91 26.88 11.18
CA SER A 57 16.84 26.38 12.06
C SER A 57 15.45 26.46 11.42
N GLN A 58 15.16 27.54 10.68
CA GLN A 58 13.91 27.67 9.94
C GLN A 58 13.81 26.63 8.81
N TYR A 59 14.89 26.42 8.07
CA TYR A 59 14.94 25.46 6.98
C TYR A 59 14.76 24.02 7.46
N GLU A 60 15.41 23.65 8.57
CA GLU A 60 15.22 22.35 9.23
C GLU A 60 13.76 22.15 9.66
N GLY A 61 13.12 23.20 10.21
CA GLY A 61 11.70 23.19 10.55
C GLY A 61 10.81 22.90 9.34
N VAL A 62 11.06 23.59 8.22
CA VAL A 62 10.32 23.40 6.96
C VAL A 62 10.51 21.98 6.40
N ILE A 63 11.71 21.41 6.48
CA ILE A 63 11.96 20.01 6.06
C ILE A 63 11.13 19.03 6.90
N LEU A 64 11.09 19.23 8.23
CA LEU A 64 10.30 18.37 9.12
C LEU A 64 8.80 18.46 8.83
N GLU A 65 8.29 19.65 8.51
CA GLU A 65 6.90 19.82 8.11
C GLU A 65 6.61 19.18 6.75
N ALA A 66 7.48 19.40 5.76
CA ALA A 66 7.34 18.79 4.44
C ALA A 66 7.35 17.26 4.49
N THR A 67 8.21 16.67 5.34
CA THR A 67 8.25 15.21 5.53
C THR A 67 6.98 14.68 6.21
N ARG A 68 6.44 15.39 7.20
CA ARG A 68 5.14 15.06 7.83
C ARG A 68 3.99 15.14 6.83
N ILE A 69 3.94 16.18 5.99
CA ILE A 69 2.91 16.35 4.97
C ILE A 69 3.00 15.22 3.94
N LYS A 70 4.21 14.88 3.48
CA LYS A 70 4.44 13.76 2.57
C LYS A 70 3.95 12.44 3.14
N ALA A 71 4.24 12.15 4.41
CA ALA A 71 3.75 10.96 5.08
C ALA A 71 2.21 10.89 5.12
N LYS A 72 1.53 12.03 5.38
CA LYS A 72 0.06 12.11 5.34
C LYS A 72 -0.50 11.85 3.94
N ILE A 73 0.15 12.40 2.90
CA ILE A 73 -0.24 12.14 1.50
C ILE A 73 -0.10 10.65 1.17
N ASP A 74 1.01 10.02 1.55
CA ASP A 74 1.23 8.59 1.31
C ASP A 74 0.19 7.72 2.02
N GLU A 75 -0.21 8.08 3.24
CA GLU A 75 -1.28 7.39 3.97
C GLU A 75 -2.65 7.54 3.29
N LEU A 76 -3.01 8.76 2.87
CA LEU A 76 -4.26 9.03 2.15
C LEU A 76 -4.29 8.27 0.83
N THR A 77 -3.20 8.32 0.05
CA THR A 77 -3.08 7.59 -1.22
C THR A 77 -3.24 6.08 -1.01
N LYS A 78 -2.67 5.52 0.07
CA LYS A 78 -2.87 4.10 0.43
C LYS A 78 -4.31 3.78 0.82
N LYS A 79 -5.03 4.69 1.49
CA LYS A 79 -6.44 4.52 1.85
C LYS A 79 -7.32 4.57 0.59
N ASP A 80 -7.11 5.57 -0.27
CA ASP A 80 -7.84 5.72 -1.52
C ASP A 80 -7.65 4.51 -2.44
N LEU A 81 -6.41 3.99 -2.54
CA LEU A 81 -6.11 2.75 -3.29
C LEU A 81 -6.80 1.51 -2.69
N LYS A 82 -6.99 1.45 -1.37
CA LYS A 82 -7.73 0.36 -0.72
C LYS A 82 -9.23 0.48 -0.96
N GLU A 83 -9.77 1.70 -0.91
CA GLU A 83 -11.18 1.98 -1.16
C GLU A 83 -11.55 1.72 -2.63
N THR A 84 -10.76 2.21 -3.58
CA THR A 84 -10.93 1.88 -5.01
C THR A 84 -10.84 0.37 -5.28
N LYS A 85 -9.92 -0.35 -4.64
CA LYS A 85 -9.87 -1.83 -4.75
C LYS A 85 -11.14 -2.50 -4.22
N LYS A 86 -11.70 -2.01 -3.11
CA LYS A 86 -12.97 -2.52 -2.57
C LYS A 86 -14.14 -2.20 -3.50
N GLU A 87 -14.21 -0.99 -4.05
CA GLU A 87 -15.24 -0.63 -5.02
C GLU A 87 -15.17 -1.45 -6.31
N ILE A 88 -13.96 -1.70 -6.83
CA ILE A 88 -13.76 -2.56 -8.00
C ILE A 88 -14.22 -3.98 -7.69
N ASN A 89 -13.80 -4.57 -6.56
CA ASN A 89 -14.27 -5.91 -6.17
C ASN A 89 -15.80 -5.94 -6.02
N ASN A 90 -16.41 -4.97 -5.35
CA ASN A 90 -17.86 -4.90 -5.18
C ASN A 90 -18.62 -4.69 -6.50
N LYS A 91 -18.04 -3.98 -7.50
CA LYS A 91 -18.61 -3.83 -8.84
C LYS A 91 -18.46 -5.08 -9.69
N VAL A 92 -17.40 -5.86 -9.47
CA VAL A 92 -17.14 -7.12 -10.19
C VAL A 92 -17.98 -8.28 -9.61
N ASP A 93 -18.33 -8.26 -8.31
CA ASP A 93 -18.92 -9.42 -7.60
C ASP A 93 -20.46 -9.50 -7.41
N PRO A 94 -21.32 -8.89 -8.27
CA PRO A 94 -22.55 -9.64 -8.58
C PRO A 94 -23.00 -9.60 -10.04
N LYS A 95 -22.10 -9.43 -11.01
CA LYS A 95 -22.44 -9.68 -12.44
C LYS A 95 -21.82 -10.94 -13.04
N ILE A 96 -20.90 -11.60 -12.33
CA ILE A 96 -20.33 -12.89 -12.74
C ILE A 96 -20.87 -14.01 -11.83
N LYS A 97 -22.16 -13.98 -11.50
CA LYS A 97 -22.91 -15.18 -11.17
C LYS A 97 -23.98 -15.36 -12.24
N ALA A 98 -23.81 -16.41 -13.04
CA ALA A 98 -24.75 -16.94 -14.02
C ALA A 98 -24.95 -16.16 -15.34
N LYS A 99 -23.87 -15.93 -16.09
CA LYS A 99 -23.93 -16.32 -17.51
C LYS A 99 -23.15 -17.60 -17.63
N GLU A 100 -23.84 -18.73 -17.52
CA GLU A 100 -23.34 -19.98 -18.09
C GLU A 100 -22.88 -19.62 -19.50
N ARG A 101 -21.60 -19.80 -19.81
CA ARG A 101 -21.11 -19.72 -21.19
C ARG A 101 -21.88 -20.79 -21.96
N GLN A 102 -22.98 -20.41 -22.60
CA GLN A 102 -23.62 -21.24 -23.58
C GLN A 102 -22.57 -21.45 -24.67
N LEU A 103 -22.13 -22.69 -24.83
CA LEU A 103 -21.30 -23.07 -25.97
C LEU A 103 -22.08 -22.70 -27.24
N THR A 104 -21.41 -22.12 -28.23
CA THR A 104 -22.03 -22.01 -29.56
C THR A 104 -22.25 -23.42 -30.11
N GLU A 105 -23.19 -23.57 -31.05
CA GLU A 105 -23.52 -24.89 -31.60
C GLU A 105 -22.29 -25.57 -32.22
N GLU A 106 -21.44 -24.80 -32.91
CA GLU A 106 -20.16 -25.29 -33.46
C GLU A 106 -19.18 -25.79 -32.39
N GLU A 107 -19.09 -25.12 -31.23
CA GLU A 107 -18.22 -25.54 -30.12
C GLU A 107 -18.77 -26.80 -29.45
N ARG A 108 -20.09 -26.91 -29.36
CA ARG A 108 -20.79 -28.09 -28.82
C ARG A 108 -20.60 -29.30 -29.73
N GLU A 109 -20.72 -29.14 -31.04
CA GLU A 109 -20.47 -30.20 -32.03
C GLU A 109 -19.02 -30.65 -32.00
N LYS A 110 -18.04 -29.74 -32.02
CA LYS A 110 -16.62 -30.10 -31.92
C LYS A 110 -16.31 -30.85 -30.63
N ARG A 111 -16.85 -30.41 -29.48
CA ARG A 111 -16.67 -31.13 -28.22
C ARG A 111 -17.30 -32.52 -28.24
N TRP A 112 -18.48 -32.65 -28.85
CA TRP A 112 -19.13 -33.94 -29.03
C TRP A 112 -18.27 -34.87 -29.89
N GLU A 113 -17.87 -34.45 -31.09
CA GLU A 113 -17.15 -35.29 -32.04
C GLU A 113 -15.74 -35.68 -31.59
N PHE A 114 -14.98 -34.73 -31.05
CA PHE A 114 -13.55 -34.94 -30.79
C PHE A 114 -13.24 -35.35 -29.35
N SER A 115 -14.08 -34.98 -28.38
CA SER A 115 -13.80 -35.24 -26.96
C SER A 115 -14.75 -36.27 -26.37
N ILE A 116 -16.05 -36.08 -26.50
CA ILE A 116 -17.02 -36.84 -25.69
C ILE A 116 -17.43 -38.15 -26.36
N TRP A 117 -17.76 -38.12 -27.65
CA TRP A 117 -18.18 -39.30 -28.41
C TRP A 117 -17.12 -40.40 -28.48
N PRO A 118 -15.82 -40.13 -28.72
CA PRO A 118 -14.79 -41.17 -28.72
C PRO A 118 -14.67 -41.89 -27.37
N HIS A 119 -14.81 -41.15 -26.26
CA HIS A 119 -14.77 -41.72 -24.91
C HIS A 119 -15.99 -42.59 -24.62
N ILE A 120 -17.19 -42.12 -25.01
CA ILE A 120 -18.42 -42.88 -24.86
C ILE A 120 -18.38 -44.14 -25.73
N LYS A 121 -17.97 -44.03 -27.00
CA LYS A 121 -17.85 -45.16 -27.93
C LYS A 121 -16.88 -46.21 -27.40
N LYS A 122 -15.73 -45.79 -26.87
CA LYS A 122 -14.76 -46.69 -26.22
C LYS A 122 -15.39 -47.42 -25.03
N LYS A 123 -16.08 -46.70 -24.15
CA LYS A 123 -16.76 -47.31 -22.99
C LYS A 123 -17.89 -48.26 -23.39
N ILE A 124 -18.67 -47.94 -24.44
CA ILE A 124 -19.72 -48.83 -24.96
C ILE A 124 -19.08 -50.13 -25.46
N SER A 125 -17.94 -50.04 -26.16
CA SER A 125 -17.20 -51.22 -26.61
C SER A 125 -16.64 -52.06 -25.46
N GLU A 126 -16.25 -51.44 -24.34
CA GLU A 126 -15.63 -52.12 -23.20
C GLU A 126 -16.64 -52.69 -22.21
N GLN A 127 -17.76 -52.00 -21.99
CA GLN A 127 -18.70 -52.26 -20.90
C GLN A 127 -20.11 -52.63 -21.40
N GLY A 128 -20.40 -52.46 -22.68
CA GLY A 128 -21.74 -52.64 -23.25
C GLY A 128 -22.63 -51.39 -23.08
N PHE A 129 -23.56 -51.21 -24.02
CA PHE A 129 -24.38 -50.00 -24.13
C PHE A 129 -25.23 -49.71 -22.89
N GLU A 130 -25.90 -50.73 -22.36
CA GLU A 130 -26.80 -50.59 -21.20
C GLU A 130 -26.07 -50.14 -19.94
N ASN A 131 -24.84 -50.62 -19.73
CA ASN A 131 -24.01 -50.23 -18.59
C ASN A 131 -23.55 -48.76 -18.71
N VAL A 132 -23.29 -48.28 -19.93
CA VAL A 132 -22.94 -46.86 -20.14
C VAL A 132 -24.14 -45.93 -19.98
N ILE A 133 -25.34 -46.33 -20.42
CA ILE A 133 -26.56 -45.52 -20.31
C ILE A 133 -27.11 -45.48 -18.88
N SER A 134 -26.84 -46.51 -18.07
CA SER A 134 -27.23 -46.57 -16.65
C SER A 134 -26.26 -45.85 -15.72
N ASP A 135 -25.04 -45.52 -16.16
CA ASP A 135 -24.09 -44.73 -15.39
C ASP A 135 -24.45 -43.22 -15.37
N GLU A 136 -25.36 -42.87 -14.47
CA GLU A 136 -25.84 -41.49 -14.31
C GLU A 136 -24.73 -40.51 -13.93
N ARG A 137 -23.70 -40.97 -13.20
CA ARG A 137 -22.60 -40.10 -12.75
C ARG A 137 -21.74 -39.68 -13.94
N MET A 138 -21.42 -40.62 -14.82
CA MET A 138 -20.69 -40.34 -16.05
C MET A 138 -21.49 -39.41 -16.97
N LEU A 139 -22.77 -39.73 -17.19
CA LEU A 139 -23.64 -38.93 -18.05
C LEU A 139 -23.84 -37.52 -17.51
N LYS A 140 -23.92 -37.34 -16.19
CA LYS A 140 -23.99 -36.01 -15.56
C LYS A 140 -22.74 -35.17 -15.80
N ASN A 141 -21.56 -35.80 -15.87
CA ASN A 141 -20.31 -35.09 -16.15
C ASN A 141 -20.21 -34.68 -17.62
N PHE A 142 -20.58 -35.56 -18.55
CA PHE A 142 -20.56 -35.24 -19.98
C PHE A 142 -21.64 -34.25 -20.39
N SER A 143 -22.85 -34.36 -19.83
CA SER A 143 -23.95 -33.41 -20.08
C SER A 143 -23.61 -32.00 -19.60
N LYS A 144 -22.96 -31.87 -18.44
CA LYS A 144 -22.35 -30.60 -17.99
C LYS A 144 -21.29 -30.06 -18.95
N GLY A 145 -20.46 -30.94 -19.53
CA GLY A 145 -19.43 -30.54 -20.49
C GLY A 145 -19.96 -30.01 -21.83
N LEU A 146 -21.20 -30.40 -22.18
CA LEU A 146 -21.92 -29.99 -23.39
C LEU A 146 -23.00 -28.93 -23.15
N CYS A 147 -23.24 -28.58 -21.88
CA CYS A 147 -24.35 -27.72 -21.48
C CYS A 147 -25.69 -28.21 -22.06
N ILE A 148 -25.96 -29.52 -21.95
CA ILE A 148 -27.23 -30.16 -22.32
C ILE A 148 -27.76 -30.96 -21.12
N SER A 149 -29.01 -31.38 -21.17
CA SER A 149 -29.58 -32.28 -20.16
C SER A 149 -29.02 -33.70 -20.28
N THR A 150 -29.07 -34.46 -19.19
CA THR A 150 -28.70 -35.89 -19.22
C THR A 150 -29.62 -36.71 -20.12
N GLY A 151 -30.88 -36.29 -20.30
CA GLY A 151 -31.84 -36.92 -21.22
C GLY A 151 -31.44 -36.72 -22.68
N GLU A 152 -31.18 -35.48 -23.10
CA GLU A 152 -30.72 -35.15 -24.45
C GLU A 152 -29.40 -35.86 -24.77
N LEU A 153 -28.50 -35.99 -23.80
CA LEU A 153 -27.26 -36.77 -23.97
C LEU A 153 -27.55 -38.25 -24.24
N LYS A 154 -28.48 -38.87 -23.49
CA LYS A 154 -28.85 -40.29 -23.71
C LYS A 154 -29.45 -40.51 -25.09
N GLU A 155 -30.30 -39.60 -25.56
CA GLU A 155 -30.87 -39.65 -26.90
C GLU A 155 -29.80 -39.51 -27.98
N LYS A 156 -28.88 -38.53 -27.83
CA LYS A 156 -27.78 -38.33 -28.77
C LYS A 156 -26.86 -39.57 -28.85
N ILE A 157 -26.62 -40.24 -27.73
CA ILE A 157 -25.86 -41.51 -27.68
C ILE A 157 -26.62 -42.64 -28.40
N ARG A 158 -27.94 -42.79 -28.18
CA ARG A 158 -28.78 -43.80 -28.85
C ARG A 158 -28.75 -43.65 -30.36
N ILE A 159 -28.97 -42.42 -30.85
CA ILE A 159 -28.96 -42.08 -32.28
C ILE A 159 -27.60 -42.41 -32.89
N ASN A 160 -26.50 -41.96 -32.28
CA ASN A 160 -25.16 -42.17 -32.83
C ASN A 160 -24.63 -43.60 -32.69
N ALA A 161 -25.14 -44.38 -31.72
CA ALA A 161 -24.80 -45.78 -31.55
C ALA A 161 -25.62 -46.71 -32.46
N GLY A 162 -26.64 -46.19 -33.15
CA GLY A 162 -27.54 -46.99 -33.99
C GLY A 162 -28.48 -47.90 -33.19
N VAL A 163 -28.71 -47.57 -31.91
CA VAL A 163 -29.63 -48.29 -31.00
C VAL A 163 -30.92 -47.48 -30.95
N VAL A 164 -31.80 -47.72 -31.93
CA VAL A 164 -33.17 -47.17 -31.98
C VAL A 164 -34.11 -48.04 -31.16
#